data_AF-A0AAU3PY13-F1
#
_entry.id   AF-A0AAU3PY13-F1
#
_cell.length_a   1.000
_cell.length_b   1.000
_cell.length_c   1.000
_cell.angle_alpha   90.00
_cell.angle_beta   90.00
_cell.angle_gamma   90.00
#
_symmetry.space_group_name_H-M   'P 1'
#
loop_
_entity.id
_entity.type
_entity.pdbx_description
1 polymer ?
#
loop_
_entity_poly.entity_id
_entity_poly.type
_entity_poly.pdbx_seq_one_letter_code
_entity_poly.pdbx_strand_id
1 'polypeptide(L)'
;MPSSVKIVVSGGFGVGKTTFIGAISEIEPLVTEAAMTDMALGVDDPGHRTEKTTTTVALDFGRITLDSSLILYLFGTPGQDRFVFLWDDLIDGALGAVIVLDTSRVEDCYPVLDYFEEHKTPFVVAVNRFENGEQFELDEVREALGLEERIPLLECDARHRDSVRNVLVALLELVLSNRNADRRVGVNSAG
;
A
#
# COMPACT_ATOMS: atom_id res chain seq x y z
N MET A 1 -11.10 19.17 15.15
CA MET A 1 -9.94 18.28 14.98
C MET A 1 -9.68 18.14 13.48
N PRO A 2 -8.42 18.11 13.01
CA PRO A 2 -8.14 17.86 11.61
C PRO A 2 -8.69 16.49 11.18
N SER A 3 -9.20 16.41 9.96
CA SER A 3 -9.55 15.15 9.31
C SER A 3 -8.29 14.37 8.96
N SER A 4 -8.41 13.05 8.87
CA SER A 4 -7.30 12.18 8.48
C SER A 4 -7.67 11.27 7.33
N VAL A 5 -6.68 10.97 6.50
CA VAL A 5 -6.76 10.01 5.41
C VAL A 5 -5.71 8.92 5.66
N LYS A 6 -6.06 7.67 5.42
CA LYS A 6 -5.18 6.50 5.52
C LYS A 6 -4.84 6.02 4.11
N ILE A 7 -3.57 5.81 3.80
CA ILE A 7 -3.08 5.14 2.59
C ILE A 7 -2.23 3.94 3.01
N VAL A 8 -2.43 2.82 2.35
CA VAL A 8 -1.60 1.63 2.51
C VAL A 8 -0.48 1.66 1.46
N VAL A 9 0.75 1.35 1.86
CA VAL A 9 1.88 1.13 0.95
C VAL A 9 2.20 -0.36 0.99
N SER A 10 1.98 -1.05 -0.12
CA SER A 10 2.18 -2.50 -0.24
C SER A 10 3.15 -2.86 -1.35
N GLY A 11 3.47 -4.14 -1.48
CA GLY A 11 4.46 -4.68 -2.41
C GLY A 11 5.35 -5.73 -1.75
N GLY A 12 6.15 -6.43 -2.56
CA GLY A 12 7.04 -7.52 -2.14
C GLY A 12 8.07 -7.16 -1.08
N PHE A 13 8.83 -8.16 -0.60
CA PHE A 13 9.94 -7.90 0.32
C PHE A 13 11.03 -7.05 -0.34
N GLY A 14 11.54 -6.03 0.36
CA GLY A 14 12.69 -5.25 -0.12
C GLY A 14 12.42 -4.33 -1.31
N VAL A 15 11.17 -4.20 -1.79
CA VAL A 15 10.82 -3.36 -2.96
C VAL A 15 10.96 -1.86 -2.71
N GLY A 16 11.19 -1.43 -1.47
CA GLY A 16 11.40 -0.01 -1.12
C GLY A 16 10.29 0.65 -0.31
N LYS A 17 9.36 -0.09 0.30
CA LYS A 17 8.24 0.46 1.10
C LYS A 17 8.69 1.39 2.24
N THR A 18 9.61 0.93 3.08
CA THR A 18 10.20 1.72 4.17
C THR A 18 10.85 3.00 3.66
N THR A 19 11.61 2.89 2.56
CA THR A 19 12.27 4.04 1.91
C THR A 19 11.24 5.03 1.37
N PHE A 20 10.20 4.54 0.70
CA PHE A 20 9.10 5.34 0.14
C PHE A 20 8.40 6.15 1.25
N ILE A 21 8.03 5.48 2.34
CA ILE A 21 7.38 6.13 3.49
C ILE A 21 8.33 7.15 4.14
N GLY A 22 9.58 6.75 4.36
CA GLY A 22 10.60 7.60 4.99
C GLY A 22 10.91 8.87 4.21
N ALA A 23 10.93 8.82 2.88
CA ALA A 23 11.25 9.98 2.05
C ALA A 23 10.22 11.12 2.15
N ILE A 24 8.95 10.79 2.42
CA ILE A 24 7.85 11.76 2.41
C ILE A 24 7.33 12.09 3.82
N SER A 25 7.52 11.21 4.79
CA SER A 25 7.05 11.40 6.17
C SER A 25 7.69 12.62 6.85
N GLU A 26 6.89 13.35 7.65
CA GLU A 26 7.33 14.43 8.54
C GLU A 26 7.82 13.92 9.90
N ILE A 27 7.49 12.68 10.22
CA ILE A 27 7.98 11.96 11.40
C ILE A 27 8.98 10.90 10.94
N GLU A 28 9.97 10.61 11.78
CA GLU A 28 10.80 9.44 11.55
C GLU A 28 9.90 8.20 11.46
N PRO A 29 10.11 7.32 10.45
CA PRO A 29 9.34 6.10 10.34
C PRO A 29 9.38 5.32 11.65
N LEU A 30 8.22 5.19 12.29
CA LEU A 30 8.10 4.34 13.46
C LEU A 30 8.05 2.91 12.94
N VAL A 31 9.20 2.25 12.98
CA VAL A 31 9.29 0.80 12.81
C VAL A 31 8.76 0.20 14.11
N THR A 32 7.45 0.01 14.21
CA THR A 32 6.88 -0.55 15.44
C THR A 32 7.08 -2.05 15.43
N GLU A 33 7.93 -2.54 16.33
CA GLU A 33 7.93 -3.92 16.78
C GLU A 33 6.62 -4.19 17.53
N ALA A 34 5.53 -4.47 16.81
CA ALA A 34 4.28 -4.81 17.45
C ALA A 34 4.42 -6.20 18.07
N ALA A 35 4.57 -6.25 19.40
CA ALA A 35 4.23 -7.43 20.16
C ALA A 35 2.72 -7.67 19.96
N MET A 36 2.37 -8.62 19.09
CA MET A 36 0.99 -9.09 18.93
C MET A 36 0.51 -9.66 20.28
N THR A 37 -0.09 -8.81 21.08
CA THR A 37 -0.83 -9.16 22.28
C THR A 37 -2.26 -8.73 21.97
N ASP A 38 -3.03 -9.63 21.33
CA ASP A 38 -4.49 -9.77 21.52
C ASP A 38 -5.19 -10.74 20.55
N MET A 39 -4.49 -11.37 19.60
CA MET A 39 -5.09 -12.46 18.79
C MET A 39 -4.85 -13.89 19.34
N ALA A 40 -4.49 -14.03 20.62
CA ALA A 40 -4.25 -15.31 21.28
C ALA A 40 -5.41 -15.79 22.18
N LEU A 41 -6.58 -15.18 22.08
CA LEU A 41 -7.76 -15.59 22.85
C LEU A 41 -8.84 -16.12 21.91
N GLY A 42 -8.96 -17.45 21.87
CA GLY A 42 -10.25 -18.09 21.59
C GLY A 42 -10.31 -19.16 20.52
N VAL A 43 -9.34 -20.07 20.41
CA VAL A 43 -9.65 -21.46 20.01
C VAL A 43 -8.75 -22.40 20.82
N ASP A 44 -9.21 -22.78 22.00
CA ASP A 44 -8.67 -23.94 22.72
C ASP A 44 -9.10 -25.20 21.97
N ASP A 45 -8.18 -25.82 21.24
CA ASP A 45 -8.23 -27.26 20.96
C ASP A 45 -7.13 -27.93 21.81
N PRO A 46 -7.47 -28.76 22.82
CA PRO A 46 -6.50 -29.34 23.72
C PRO A 46 -5.82 -30.54 23.05
N GLY A 47 -4.94 -30.26 22.09
CA GLY A 47 -4.22 -31.32 21.42
C GLY A 47 -3.16 -30.81 20.46
N HIS A 48 -1.90 -30.99 20.86
CA HIS A 48 -0.68 -30.84 20.05
C HIS A 48 -0.02 -29.46 20.11
N ARG A 49 0.98 -29.41 21.00
CA ARG A 49 2.15 -28.54 21.03
C ARG A 49 2.51 -27.99 19.63
N THR A 50 2.22 -26.72 19.42
CA THR A 50 2.93 -25.89 18.44
C THR A 50 3.61 -24.77 19.23
N GLU A 51 4.92 -24.70 19.08
CA GLU A 51 5.75 -23.65 19.65
C GLU A 51 5.25 -22.31 19.10
N LYS A 52 4.79 -21.42 20.00
CA LYS A 52 4.36 -20.08 19.64
C LYS A 52 5.59 -19.25 19.25
N THR A 53 5.92 -19.23 17.97
CA THR A 53 6.98 -18.38 17.42
C THR A 53 6.44 -16.95 17.31
N THR A 54 6.56 -16.17 18.39
CA THR A 54 6.27 -14.73 18.38
C THR A 54 7.24 -14.05 17.40
N THR A 55 6.80 -13.86 16.16
CA THR A 55 7.56 -13.09 15.18
C THR A 55 7.09 -11.65 15.31
N THR A 56 7.93 -10.81 15.91
CA THR A 56 7.74 -9.36 15.97
C THR A 56 7.55 -8.82 14.55
N VAL A 57 6.38 -8.24 14.27
CA VAL A 57 6.12 -7.60 12.97
C VAL A 57 6.51 -6.15 13.08
N ALA A 58 7.49 -5.74 12.26
CA ALA A 58 7.80 -4.36 12.00
C ALA A 58 6.82 -3.82 10.94
N LEU A 59 6.02 -2.82 11.31
CA LEU A 59 5.21 -2.05 10.37
C LEU A 59 5.89 -0.69 10.14
N ASP A 60 5.94 -0.23 8.89
CA ASP A 60 6.34 1.14 8.57
C ASP A 60 5.16 2.11 8.77
N PHE A 61 5.41 3.25 9.40
CA PHE A 61 4.39 4.28 9.60
C PHE A 61 4.93 5.66 9.20
N GLY A 62 4.12 6.42 8.46
CA GLY A 62 4.44 7.80 8.08
C GLY A 62 3.28 8.76 8.28
N ARG A 63 3.61 10.05 8.44
CA ARG A 63 2.64 11.12 8.63
C ARG A 63 3.02 12.32 7.77
N ILE A 64 2.07 12.88 7.04
CA ILE A 64 2.23 14.10 6.25
C ILE A 64 1.09 15.05 6.59
N THR A 65 1.40 16.31 6.84
CA THR A 65 0.37 17.35 6.99
C THR A 65 0.09 17.93 5.60
N LEU A 66 -1.11 17.70 5.06
CA LEU A 66 -1.49 18.21 3.74
C LEU A 66 -1.94 19.68 3.83
N ASP A 67 -2.71 20.00 4.87
CA ASP A 67 -3.09 21.37 5.23
C ASP A 67 -3.42 21.45 6.74
N SER A 68 -3.82 22.62 7.24
CA SER A 68 -4.14 22.84 8.66
C SER A 68 -5.30 21.98 9.20
N SER A 69 -6.09 21.38 8.32
CA SER A 69 -7.26 20.56 8.60
C SER A 69 -7.14 19.11 8.12
N LEU A 70 -6.05 18.73 7.45
CA LEU A 70 -5.93 17.41 6.82
C LEU A 70 -4.55 16.77 7.05
N ILE A 71 -4.56 15.58 7.63
CA ILE A 71 -3.38 14.74 7.85
C ILE A 71 -3.49 13.48 6.98
N LEU A 72 -2.39 13.12 6.33
CA LEU A 72 -2.24 11.86 5.62
C LEU A 72 -1.37 10.90 6.43
N TYR A 73 -1.90 9.72 6.72
CA TYR A 73 -1.18 8.62 7.34
C TYR A 73 -0.83 7.55 6.30
N LEU A 74 0.42 7.11 6.31
CA LEU A 74 0.95 6.05 5.46
C LEU A 74 1.25 4.82 6.33
N PHE A 75 0.77 3.65 5.91
CA PHE A 75 1.04 2.38 6.60
C PHE A 75 1.66 1.40 5.62
N GLY A 76 2.87 0.94 5.89
CA GLY A 76 3.56 -0.06 5.07
C GLY A 76 3.15 -1.47 5.46
N THR A 77 2.74 -2.30 4.50
CA THR A 77 2.45 -3.71 4.78
C THR A 77 3.72 -4.47 5.15
N PRO A 78 3.65 -5.47 6.02
CA PRO A 78 4.79 -6.35 6.29
C PRO A 78 5.15 -7.13 5.02
N GLY A 79 6.41 -7.05 4.59
CA GLY A 79 6.87 -7.65 3.33
C GLY A 79 7.13 -9.15 3.37
N GLN A 80 6.43 -9.96 4.16
CA GLN A 80 6.62 -11.42 4.18
C GLN A 80 5.27 -12.11 4.00
N ASP A 81 5.19 -13.11 3.11
CA ASP A 81 3.97 -13.82 2.68
C ASP A 81 3.11 -14.39 3.82
N ARG A 82 3.70 -14.56 5.00
CA ARG A 82 3.01 -15.05 6.21
C ARG A 82 2.18 -13.99 6.95
N PHE A 83 2.16 -12.74 6.51
CA PHE A 83 1.48 -11.63 7.19
C PHE A 83 0.30 -11.05 6.41
N VAL A 84 -0.25 -11.79 5.44
CA VAL A 84 -1.48 -11.41 4.70
C VAL A 84 -2.63 -11.11 5.67
N PHE A 85 -2.69 -11.76 6.84
CA PHE A 85 -3.70 -11.48 7.86
C PHE A 85 -3.69 -10.03 8.39
N LEU A 86 -2.56 -9.31 8.31
CA LEU A 86 -2.50 -7.90 8.70
C LEU A 86 -3.03 -6.96 7.61
N TRP A 87 -3.23 -7.47 6.39
CA TRP A 87 -3.66 -6.62 5.30
C TRP A 87 -5.12 -6.19 5.48
N ASP A 88 -5.98 -7.04 6.05
CA ASP A 88 -7.38 -6.70 6.30
C ASP A 88 -7.50 -5.52 7.26
N ASP A 89 -6.74 -5.56 8.36
CA ASP A 89 -6.67 -4.47 9.35
C ASP A 89 -6.05 -3.20 8.75
N LEU A 90 -5.09 -3.34 7.84
CA LEU A 90 -4.46 -2.21 7.15
C LEU A 90 -5.34 -1.60 6.07
N ILE A 91 -6.17 -2.37 5.38
CA ILE A 91 -7.11 -1.84 4.38
C ILE A 91 -8.30 -1.16 5.04
N ASP A 92 -8.75 -1.61 6.22
CA ASP A 92 -9.93 -0.99 6.84
C ASP A 92 -9.75 0.52 7.02
N GLY A 93 -10.72 1.29 6.51
CA GLY A 93 -10.70 2.76 6.48
C GLY A 93 -9.64 3.40 5.57
N ALA A 94 -8.89 2.62 4.77
CA ALA A 94 -7.94 3.16 3.80
C ALA A 94 -8.68 3.81 2.62
N LEU A 95 -8.15 4.95 2.17
CA LEU A 95 -8.64 5.63 0.96
C LEU A 95 -8.24 4.87 -0.31
N GLY A 96 -7.10 4.21 -0.27
CA GLY A 96 -6.51 3.48 -1.37
C GLY A 96 -5.09 3.01 -1.01
N ALA A 97 -4.41 2.43 -2.00
CA ALA A 97 -3.09 1.87 -1.82
C ALA A 97 -2.08 2.27 -2.90
N VAL A 98 -0.81 2.30 -2.51
CA VAL A 98 0.33 2.35 -3.41
C VAL A 98 0.98 0.98 -3.40
N ILE A 99 1.06 0.33 -4.55
CA ILE A 99 1.76 -0.94 -4.73
C ILE A 99 3.14 -0.62 -5.30
N VAL A 100 4.18 -0.77 -4.48
CA VAL A 100 5.57 -0.55 -4.86
C VAL A 100 6.11 -1.81 -5.50
N LEU A 101 6.61 -1.67 -6.73
CA LEU A 101 7.10 -2.77 -7.57
C LEU A 101 8.62 -2.69 -7.74
N ASP A 102 9.28 -3.84 -7.65
CA ASP A 102 10.65 -4.06 -8.11
C ASP A 102 10.60 -4.92 -9.38
N THR A 103 11.04 -4.39 -10.53
CA THR A 103 10.96 -5.09 -11.82
C THR A 103 11.85 -6.33 -11.88
N SER A 104 12.84 -6.47 -11.00
CA SER A 104 13.67 -7.67 -10.93
C SER A 104 12.93 -8.88 -10.34
N ARG A 105 11.79 -8.65 -9.68
CA ARG A 105 10.96 -9.64 -8.98
C ARG A 105 9.48 -9.27 -9.12
N VAL A 106 9.02 -9.20 -10.36
CA VAL A 106 7.65 -8.79 -10.69
C VAL A 106 6.60 -9.72 -10.08
N GLU A 107 6.94 -10.99 -9.92
CA GLU A 107 6.10 -12.03 -9.33
C GLU A 107 5.72 -11.79 -7.87
N ASP A 108 6.56 -11.08 -7.11
CA ASP A 108 6.28 -10.69 -5.72
C ASP A 108 5.11 -9.69 -5.63
N CYS A 109 4.69 -9.10 -6.76
CA CYS A 109 3.61 -8.13 -6.84
C CYS A 109 2.23 -8.78 -7.06
N TYR A 110 2.15 -9.96 -7.67
CA TYR A 110 0.86 -10.58 -8.03
C TYR A 110 -0.08 -10.78 -6.83
N PRO A 111 0.36 -11.35 -5.68
CA PRO A 111 -0.53 -11.54 -4.54
C PRO A 111 -1.06 -10.23 -3.97
N VAL A 112 -0.29 -9.14 -4.10
CA VAL A 112 -0.70 -7.81 -3.67
C VAL A 112 -1.76 -7.26 -4.60
N LEU A 113 -1.55 -7.37 -5.92
CA LEU A 113 -2.51 -6.91 -6.93
C LEU A 113 -3.85 -7.63 -6.76
N ASP A 114 -3.84 -8.95 -6.74
CA ASP A 114 -5.04 -9.79 -6.58
C ASP A 114 -5.82 -9.38 -5.34
N TYR A 115 -5.12 -9.20 -4.21
CA TYR A 115 -5.74 -8.81 -2.94
C TYR A 115 -6.44 -7.44 -3.02
N PHE A 116 -5.78 -6.40 -3.54
CA PHE A 116 -6.40 -5.06 -3.62
C PHE A 116 -7.54 -4.99 -4.66
N GLU A 117 -7.46 -5.79 -5.73
CA GLU A 117 -8.53 -5.95 -6.72
C GLU A 117 -9.77 -6.62 -6.12
N GLU A 118 -9.58 -7.75 -5.41
CA GLU A 118 -10.67 -8.47 -4.73
C GLU A 118 -11.38 -7.59 -3.70
N HIS A 119 -10.63 -6.75 -2.97
CA HIS A 119 -11.16 -5.82 -1.97
C HIS A 119 -11.69 -4.51 -2.57
N LYS A 120 -11.66 -4.35 -3.90
CA LYS A 120 -12.12 -3.15 -4.64
C LYS A 120 -11.54 -1.84 -4.08
N THR A 121 -10.34 -1.91 -3.53
CA THR A 121 -9.67 -0.75 -2.94
C THR A 121 -8.88 -0.05 -4.05
N PRO A 122 -9.09 1.26 -4.32
CA PRO A 122 -8.36 1.95 -5.38
C PRO A 122 -6.85 1.88 -5.14
N PHE A 123 -6.08 1.57 -6.17
CA PHE A 123 -4.62 1.53 -6.05
C PHE A 123 -3.90 2.08 -7.28
N VAL A 124 -2.65 2.48 -7.06
CA VAL A 124 -1.68 2.82 -8.10
C VAL A 124 -0.46 1.90 -7.96
N VAL A 125 0.20 1.61 -9.08
CA VAL A 125 1.44 0.84 -9.10
C VAL A 125 2.61 1.78 -9.33
N ALA A 126 3.58 1.76 -8.42
CA ALA A 126 4.79 2.57 -8.45
C ALA A 126 5.99 1.67 -8.77
N VAL A 127 6.49 1.75 -10.00
CA VAL A 127 7.68 1.04 -10.46
C VAL A 127 8.90 1.68 -9.84
N ASN A 128 9.45 1.06 -8.79
CA ASN A 128 10.55 1.63 -8.03
C ASN A 128 11.88 1.43 -8.75
N ARG A 129 12.62 2.53 -8.93
CA ARG A 129 13.93 2.57 -9.57
C ARG A 129 15.03 2.36 -8.55
N PHE A 130 15.91 1.41 -8.85
CA PHE A 130 17.14 1.16 -8.11
C PHE A 130 18.33 1.70 -8.90
N GLU A 131 19.38 2.15 -8.21
CA GLU A 131 20.54 2.86 -8.82
C GLU A 131 21.22 2.08 -9.95
N ASN A 132 21.19 0.75 -9.90
CA ASN A 132 21.73 -0.14 -10.92
C ASN A 132 20.69 -1.17 -11.40
N GLY A 133 19.40 -0.85 -11.25
CA GLY A 133 18.31 -1.72 -11.71
C GLY A 133 18.15 -1.68 -13.22
N GLU A 134 17.74 -2.81 -13.79
CA GLU A 134 17.31 -2.86 -15.18
C GLU A 134 16.07 -1.97 -15.39
N GLN A 135 16.07 -1.22 -16.49
CA GLN A 135 14.97 -0.32 -16.83
C GLN A 135 14.12 -0.96 -17.92
N PHE A 136 12.83 -1.01 -17.66
CA PHE A 136 11.81 -1.48 -18.59
C PHE A 136 10.87 -0.33 -18.90
N GLU A 137 10.35 -0.28 -20.12
CA GLU A 137 9.32 0.69 -20.46
C GLU A 137 8.03 0.36 -19.70
N LEU A 138 7.28 1.39 -19.29
CA LEU A 138 6.08 1.17 -18.47
C LEU A 138 5.03 0.30 -19.17
N ASP A 139 4.96 0.34 -20.50
CA ASP A 139 4.04 -0.49 -21.27
C ASP A 139 4.41 -1.99 -21.18
N GLU A 140 5.70 -2.32 -21.16
CA GLU A 140 6.18 -3.69 -20.98
C GLU A 140 5.87 -4.18 -19.56
N VAL A 141 6.09 -3.33 -18.56
CA VAL A 141 5.77 -3.65 -17.15
C VAL A 141 4.26 -3.85 -16.98
N ARG A 142 3.43 -3.01 -17.61
CA ARG A 142 1.97 -3.14 -17.62
C ARG A 142 1.52 -4.47 -18.22
N GLU A 143 2.08 -4.84 -19.37
CA GLU A 143 1.78 -6.11 -20.03
C GLU A 143 2.18 -7.30 -19.14
N ALA A 144 3.38 -7.28 -18.57
CA ALA A 144 3.88 -8.33 -17.68
C ALA A 144 3.03 -8.51 -16.41
N LEU A 145 2.46 -7.41 -15.90
CA LEU A 145 1.56 -7.43 -14.74
C LEU A 145 0.09 -7.68 -15.10
N GLY A 146 -0.28 -7.67 -16.39
CA GLY A 146 -1.67 -7.77 -16.81
C GLY A 146 -2.58 -6.63 -16.31
N LEU A 147 -2.01 -5.44 -16.04
CA LEU A 147 -2.76 -4.35 -15.41
C LEU A 147 -3.76 -3.73 -16.39
N GLU A 148 -5.00 -3.58 -15.93
CA GLU A 148 -6.00 -2.80 -16.63
C GLU A 148 -5.55 -1.34 -16.87
N GLU A 149 -5.91 -0.78 -18.02
CA GLU A 149 -5.52 0.57 -18.46
C GLU A 149 -5.93 1.67 -17.45
N ARG A 150 -7.01 1.44 -16.70
CA ARG A 150 -7.50 2.35 -15.66
C ARG A 150 -6.59 2.44 -14.42
N ILE A 151 -5.73 1.43 -14.18
CA ILE A 151 -4.84 1.38 -13.03
C ILE A 151 -3.62 2.26 -13.34
N PRO A 152 -3.39 3.38 -12.62
CA PRO A 152 -2.22 4.21 -12.87
C PRO A 152 -0.94 3.44 -12.56
N LEU A 153 -0.01 3.45 -13.53
CA LEU A 153 1.33 2.88 -13.41
C LEU A 153 2.32 4.01 -13.62
N LEU A 154 3.19 4.26 -12.65
CA LEU A 154 4.12 5.37 -12.66
C LEU A 154 5.50 4.92 -12.22
N GLU A 155 6.53 5.57 -12.76
CA GLU A 155 7.88 5.42 -12.22
C GLU A 155 8.02 6.14 -10.88
N CYS A 156 8.81 5.55 -10.00
CA CYS A 156 9.13 6.11 -8.70
C CYS A 156 10.59 5.86 -8.36
N ASP A 157 11.31 6.84 -7.80
CA ASP A 157 12.49 6.56 -6.99
C ASP A 157 12.13 6.85 -5.53
N ALA A 158 11.96 5.78 -4.74
CA ALA A 158 11.53 5.86 -3.35
C ALA A 158 12.45 6.69 -2.46
N ARG A 159 13.68 7.00 -2.89
CA ARG A 159 14.64 7.85 -2.17
C ARG A 159 14.35 9.34 -2.33
N HIS A 160 13.59 9.71 -3.36
CA HIS A 160 13.31 11.10 -3.71
C HIS A 160 11.90 11.51 -3.31
N ARG A 161 11.80 12.48 -2.39
CA ARG A 161 10.55 13.01 -1.86
C ARG A 161 9.55 13.43 -2.94
N ASP A 162 10.00 14.13 -3.97
CA ASP A 162 9.12 14.59 -5.06
C ASP A 162 8.60 13.44 -5.93
N SER A 163 9.41 12.40 -6.11
CA SER A 163 8.98 11.19 -6.81
C SER A 163 7.87 10.47 -6.04
N VAL A 164 8.05 10.30 -4.73
CA VAL A 164 7.03 9.71 -3.84
C VAL A 164 5.76 10.56 -3.81
N ARG A 165 5.91 11.90 -3.76
CA ARG A 165 4.77 12.83 -3.83
C ARG A 165 3.94 12.61 -5.10
N ASN A 166 4.56 12.47 -6.26
CA ASN A 166 3.84 12.29 -7.53
C ASN A 166 2.98 11.02 -7.53
N VAL A 167 3.48 9.93 -6.95
CA VAL A 167 2.72 8.69 -6.77
C VAL A 167 1.50 8.91 -5.88
N LEU A 168 1.68 9.60 -4.74
CA LEU A 168 0.57 9.91 -3.83
C LEU A 168 -0.48 10.82 -4.48
N VAL A 169 -0.06 11.81 -5.28
CA VAL A 169 -0.96 12.66 -6.06
C VAL A 169 -1.78 11.83 -7.04
N ALA A 170 -1.14 10.94 -7.80
CA ALA A 170 -1.83 10.06 -8.75
C ALA A 170 -2.91 9.18 -8.06
N LEU A 171 -2.62 8.66 -6.87
CA LEU A 171 -3.61 7.91 -6.08
C LEU A 171 -4.79 8.78 -5.66
N LEU A 172 -4.54 10.00 -5.18
CA LEU A 172 -5.60 10.92 -4.79
C LEU A 172 -6.46 11.32 -6.00
N GLU A 173 -5.86 11.55 -7.16
CA GLU A 173 -6.55 11.84 -8.42
C GLU A 173 -7.43 10.68 -8.87
N LEU A 174 -6.92 9.44 -8.79
CA LEU A 174 -7.70 8.22 -9.07
C LEU A 174 -8.93 8.15 -8.16
N VAL A 175 -8.75 8.32 -6.85
CA VAL A 175 -9.85 8.24 -5.89
C VAL A 175 -10.89 9.34 -6.10
N LEU A 176 -10.46 10.57 -6.38
CA LEU A 176 -11.37 11.67 -6.69
C LEU A 176 -12.14 11.42 -7.98
N SER A 177 -11.49 10.85 -9.00
CA SER A 177 -12.11 10.48 -10.27
C SER A 177 -13.18 9.40 -10.08
N ASN A 178 -12.90 8.35 -9.31
CA ASN A 178 -13.85 7.28 -9.01
C ASN A 178 -15.08 7.81 -8.25
N ARG A 179 -14.88 8.65 -7.23
CA ARG A 179 -15.99 9.29 -6.49
C ARG A 179 -16.87 10.17 -7.38
N ASN A 180 -16.27 10.87 -8.33
CA ASN A 180 -17.01 11.69 -9.28
C ASN A 180 -17.81 10.84 -10.27
N ALA A 181 -17.30 9.69 -10.68
CA ALA A 181 -18.01 8.74 -11.53
C ALA A 181 -19.22 8.14 -10.80
N ASP A 182 -19.06 7.68 -9.56
CA ASP A 182 -20.14 7.12 -8.73
C ASP A 182 -21.29 8.12 -8.53
N ARG A 183 -20.94 9.40 -8.26
CA ARG A 183 -21.93 10.46 -8.11
C ARG A 183 -22.71 10.73 -9.40
N ARG A 184 -22.10 10.58 -10.58
CA ARG A 184 -22.80 10.74 -11.87
C ARG A 184 -23.75 9.57 -12.14
N VAL A 185 -23.35 8.34 -11.81
CA VAL A 185 -24.20 7.15 -11.97
C VAL A 185 -25.43 7.22 -11.05
N GLY A 186 -25.25 7.62 -9.79
CA GLY A 186 -26.36 7.74 -8.83
C GLY A 186 -27.39 8.83 -9.16
N VAL A 187 -27.00 9.87 -9.92
CA VAL A 187 -27.94 10.90 -10.40
C VAL A 187 -28.75 10.41 -11.60
N ASN A 188 -28.16 9.58 -12.46
CA ASN A 188 -28.81 9.09 -13.68
C ASN A 188 -29.79 7.91 -13.44
N SER A 189 -29.71 7.22 -12.31
CA SER A 189 -30.62 6.13 -11.93
C SER A 189 -31.85 6.56 -11.13
N ALA A 190 -31.92 7.84 -10.74
CA ALA A 190 -33.03 8.43 -9.99
C ALA A 190 -33.97 9.29 -10.86
N GLY A 191 -33.83 9.23 -12.19
CA GLY A 191 -34.60 9.98 -13.18
C GLY A 191 -35.53 9.13 -14.01
#